data_AF-A0A7W1AY25-F1
#
_entry.id   AF-A0A7W1AY25-F1
#
_cell.length_a   1.000
_cell.length_b   1.000
_cell.length_c   1.000
_cell.angle_alpha   90.00
_cell.angle_beta   90.00
_cell.angle_gamma   90.00
#
_symmetry.space_group_name_H-M   'P 1'
#
loop_
_entity.id
_entity.type
_entity.pdbx_description
1 polymer ?
#
loop_
_entity_poly.entity_id
_entity_poly.type
_entity_poly.pdbx_seq_one_letter_code
_entity_poly.pdbx_strand_id
1 'polypeptide(L)'
;HLLSCLETGKATEALAGATPYLRLFGLAAGGAYLAKGALASLVDSAPEAALRIATARFFAEQLAPETAALRIAVIDGAEAVLGFDPAQLAG
;
A
#
# COMPACT_ATOMS: atom_id res chain seq x y z
N HIS A 1 -0.24 -2.07 -14.56
CA HIS A 1 -1.37 -3.02 -14.51
C HIS A 1 -2.70 -2.28 -14.59
N LEU A 2 -3.17 -1.60 -13.52
CA LEU A 2 -4.49 -0.93 -13.52
C LEU A 2 -4.73 0.03 -14.70
N LEU A 3 -3.74 0.86 -15.07
CA LEU A 3 -3.84 1.74 -16.25
C LEU A 3 -4.05 0.94 -17.55
N SER A 4 -3.36 -0.19 -17.70
CA SER A 4 -3.54 -1.06 -18.87
C SER A 4 -4.93 -1.70 -18.91
N CYS A 5 -5.53 -2.03 -17.76
CA CYS A 5 -6.92 -2.48 -17.69
C CYS A 5 -7.88 -1.39 -18.18
N LEU A 6 -7.65 -0.13 -17.82
CA LEU A 6 -8.44 1.00 -18.31
C LEU A 6 -8.29 1.18 -19.83
N GLU A 7 -7.07 1.12 -20.34
CA GLU A 7 -6.77 1.25 -21.78
C GLU A 7 -7.38 0.12 -22.62
N THR A 8 -7.56 -1.07 -22.04
CA THR A 8 -8.08 -2.27 -22.72
C THR A 8 -9.57 -2.54 -22.45
N GLY A 9 -10.30 -1.56 -21.88
CA GLY A 9 -11.74 -1.66 -21.65
C GLY A 9 -12.16 -2.52 -20.45
N LYS A 10 -11.21 -2.98 -19.63
CA LYS A 10 -11.41 -3.77 -18.41
C LYS A 10 -11.57 -2.87 -17.17
N ALA A 11 -12.47 -1.89 -17.26
CA ALA A 11 -12.64 -0.89 -16.21
C ALA A 11 -13.01 -1.49 -14.84
N THR A 12 -13.84 -2.53 -14.82
CA THR A 12 -14.26 -3.20 -13.57
C THR A 12 -13.10 -3.92 -12.87
N GLU A 13 -12.18 -4.53 -13.62
CA GLU A 13 -10.94 -5.11 -13.06
C GLU A 13 -10.06 -4.02 -12.44
N ALA A 14 -9.93 -2.87 -13.12
CA ALA A 14 -9.17 -1.73 -12.61
C ALA A 14 -9.76 -1.18 -11.30
N LEU A 15 -11.10 -1.09 -11.21
CA LEU A 15 -11.79 -0.62 -10.01
C LEU A 15 -11.67 -1.62 -8.85
N ALA A 16 -11.71 -2.93 -9.12
CA ALA A 16 -11.51 -3.95 -8.10
C ALA A 16 -10.13 -3.83 -7.42
N GLY A 17 -9.09 -3.47 -8.19
CA GLY A 17 -7.73 -3.25 -7.67
C GLY A 17 -7.47 -1.86 -7.06
N ALA A 18 -8.40 -0.90 -7.18
CA ALA A 18 -8.14 0.49 -6.80
C ALA A 18 -7.96 0.70 -5.29
N THR A 19 -8.79 0.07 -4.47
CA THR A 19 -8.72 0.17 -3.00
C THR A 19 -7.42 -0.41 -2.42
N PRO A 20 -6.99 -1.65 -2.74
CA PRO A 20 -5.71 -2.14 -2.28
C PRO A 20 -4.53 -1.33 -2.84
N TYR A 21 -4.65 -0.78 -4.05
CA TYR A 21 -3.64 0.12 -4.63
C TYR A 21 -3.49 1.40 -3.83
N LEU A 22 -4.59 2.03 -3.42
CA LEU A 22 -4.56 3.25 -2.60
C LEU A 22 -3.80 3.01 -1.28
N ARG A 23 -4.05 1.88 -0.61
CA ARG A 23 -3.33 1.52 0.63
C ARG A 23 -1.85 1.26 0.36
N LEU A 24 -1.52 0.51 -0.69
CA LEU A 24 -0.13 0.26 -1.09
C LEU A 24 0.61 1.58 -1.35
N PHE A 25 -0.01 2.47 -2.12
CA PHE A 25 0.56 3.78 -2.43
C PHE A 25 0.79 4.60 -1.16
N GLY A 26 -0.18 4.62 -0.24
CA GLY A 26 -0.04 5.29 1.06
C GLY A 26 1.13 4.75 1.88
N LEU A 27 1.30 3.42 1.93
CA LEU A 27 2.43 2.80 2.63
C LEU A 27 3.77 3.12 1.97
N ALA A 28 3.85 3.07 0.65
CA ALA A 28 5.06 3.39 -0.10
C ALA A 28 5.47 4.86 0.10
N ALA A 29 4.53 5.79 -0.04
CA ALA A 29 4.77 7.21 0.17
C ALA A 29 5.13 7.52 1.63
N GLY A 30 4.38 6.96 2.59
CA GLY A 30 4.64 7.13 4.01
C GLY A 30 6.03 6.63 4.41
N GLY A 31 6.40 5.42 3.95
CA GLY A 31 7.74 4.86 4.17
C GLY A 31 8.84 5.72 3.58
N ALA A 32 8.65 6.26 2.37
CA ALA A 32 9.61 7.16 1.74
C ALA A 32 9.82 8.46 2.54
N TYR A 33 8.76 9.06 3.07
CA TYR A 33 8.88 10.28 3.90
C TYR A 33 9.49 9.99 5.27
N LEU A 34 9.14 8.88 5.91
CA LEU A 34 9.74 8.47 7.18
C LEU A 34 11.23 8.18 7.02
N ALA A 35 11.62 7.48 5.95
CA ALA A 35 13.03 7.22 5.65
C ALA A 35 13.81 8.53 5.41
N LYS A 36 13.23 9.49 4.67
CA LYS A 36 13.83 10.83 4.51
C LYS A 36 14.01 11.55 5.85
N GLY A 37 13.01 11.50 6.72
CA GLY A 37 13.08 12.08 8.07
C GLY A 37 14.17 11.42 8.93
N ALA A 38 14.31 10.10 8.86
CA ALA A 38 15.36 9.37 9.55
C ALA A 38 16.76 9.69 9.01
N LEU A 39 16.92 9.82 7.68
CA LEU A 39 18.19 10.22 7.06
C LEU A 39 18.60 11.63 7.48
N ALA A 40 17.67 12.58 7.50
CA ALA A 40 17.92 13.93 7.98
C ALA A 40 18.34 13.95 9.46
N SER A 41 17.77 13.05 10.27
CA SER A 41 18.14 12.88 11.69
C SER A 41 19.57 12.36 11.92
N LEU A 42 20.26 11.83 10.91
CA LEU A 42 21.64 11.33 11.07
C LEU A 42 22.66 12.47 11.29
N VAL A 43 22.31 13.69 10.88
CA VAL A 43 23.17 14.89 11.01
C VAL A 43 22.55 15.94 11.93
N ASP A 44 21.41 15.64 12.53
CA ASP A 44 20.65 16.52 13.42
C ASP A 44 20.93 16.12 14.89
N SER A 45 21.10 17.11 15.77
CA SER A 45 21.27 16.90 17.22
C SER A 45 19.99 17.14 18.02
N ALA A 46 18.85 17.36 17.34
CA ALA A 46 17.56 17.53 18.00
C ALA A 46 17.18 16.30 18.86
N PRO A 47 16.58 16.49 20.04
CA PRO A 47 16.13 15.40 20.90
C PRO A 47 15.23 14.37 20.20
N GLU A 48 14.46 14.80 19.19
CA GLU A 48 13.52 13.96 18.45
C GLU A 48 14.19 13.12 17.34
N ALA A 49 15.48 13.32 17.07
CA ALA A 49 16.20 12.62 16.02
C ALA A 49 16.14 11.09 16.19
N ALA A 50 16.38 10.61 17.41
CA ALA A 50 16.30 9.20 17.78
C ALA A 50 14.88 8.63 17.60
N LEU A 51 13.85 9.40 17.95
CA LEU A 51 12.46 8.99 17.77
C LEU A 51 12.12 8.82 16.28
N ARG A 52 12.50 9.76 15.42
CA ARG A 52 12.25 9.66 13.96
C ARG A 52 12.92 8.44 13.34
N ILE A 53 14.14 8.11 13.75
CA ILE A 53 14.86 6.91 13.30
C ILE A 53 14.12 5.65 13.76
N ALA A 54 13.72 5.59 15.04
CA ALA A 54 12.98 4.46 15.58
C ALA A 54 11.62 4.27 14.89
N THR A 55 10.88 5.35 14.63
CA THR A 55 9.60 5.30 13.90
C THR A 55 9.78 4.81 12.47
N ALA A 56 10.79 5.30 11.74
CA ALA A 56 11.06 4.85 10.38
C ALA A 56 11.43 3.36 10.35
N ARG A 57 12.22 2.89 11.32
CA ARG A 57 12.56 1.47 11.45
C ARG A 57 11.33 0.61 11.74
N PHE A 58 10.52 0.99 12.72
CA PHE A 58 9.27 0.31 13.03
C PHE A 58 8.38 0.21 11.79
N PHE A 59 8.22 1.31 11.05
CA PHE A 59 7.42 1.31 9.84
C PHE A 59 7.98 0.36 8.77
N ALA A 60 9.29 0.39 8.55
CA ALA A 60 9.97 -0.47 7.58
C ALA A 60 9.83 -1.96 7.92
N GLU A 61 9.86 -2.32 9.21
CA GLU A 61 9.81 -3.71 9.65
C GLU A 61 8.36 -4.22 9.78
N GLN A 62 7.40 -3.39 10.20
CA GLN A 62 6.05 -3.83 10.54
C GLN A 62 4.99 -3.52 9.48
N LEU A 63 5.10 -2.40 8.77
CA LEU A 63 4.05 -1.90 7.88
C LEU A 63 4.44 -2.02 6.40
N ALA A 64 5.70 -1.73 6.06
CA ALA A 64 6.17 -1.82 4.68
C ALA A 64 6.01 -3.22 4.06
N PRO A 65 6.16 -4.35 4.78
CA PRO A 65 5.96 -5.68 4.20
C PRO A 65 4.54 -5.93 3.68
N GLU A 66 3.51 -5.25 4.21
CA GLU A 66 2.13 -5.37 3.72
C GLU A 66 2.00 -5.02 2.22
N THR A 67 2.90 -4.17 1.70
CA THR A 67 2.90 -3.78 0.29
C THR A 67 3.06 -4.98 -0.66
N ALA A 68 3.74 -6.05 -0.23
CA ALA A 68 3.89 -7.26 -1.03
C ALA A 68 2.54 -7.97 -1.23
N ALA A 69 1.78 -8.16 -0.16
CA ALA A 69 0.45 -8.77 -0.23
C ALA A 69 -0.55 -7.87 -0.97
N LEU A 70 -0.51 -6.55 -0.70
CA LEU A 70 -1.35 -5.59 -1.41
C LEU A 70 -1.07 -5.57 -2.91
N ARG A 71 0.19 -5.72 -3.34
CA ARG A 71 0.54 -5.82 -4.76
C ARG A 71 -0.16 -6.99 -5.43
N ILE A 72 -0.22 -8.15 -4.77
CA ILE A 72 -0.94 -9.33 -5.28
C ILE A 72 -2.43 -9.00 -5.41
N ALA A 73 -3.03 -8.42 -4.37
CA ALA A 73 -4.44 -8.01 -4.43
C ALA A 73 -4.74 -7.00 -5.56
N VAL A 74 -3.80 -6.11 -5.86
CA VAL A 74 -3.92 -5.12 -6.95
C VAL A 74 -3.86 -5.74 -8.34
N ILE A 75 -3.03 -6.77 -8.53
CA ILE A 75 -2.75 -7.33 -9.86
C ILE A 75 -3.62 -8.56 -10.15
N ASP A 76 -3.83 -9.40 -9.14
CA ASP A 76 -4.42 -10.73 -9.29
C ASP A 76 -5.78 -10.86 -8.57
N GLY A 77 -6.16 -9.87 -7.75
CA GLY A 77 -7.33 -9.96 -6.86
C GLY A 77 -8.70 -9.67 -7.49
N ALA A 78 -8.75 -9.26 -8.76
CA ALA A 78 -9.99 -8.82 -9.39
C ALA A 78 -11.07 -9.91 -9.43
N GLU A 79 -10.70 -11.16 -9.75
CA GLU A 79 -11.63 -12.28 -9.83
C GLU A 79 -12.36 -12.53 -8.50
N ALA A 80 -11.64 -12.47 -7.38
CA ALA A 80 -12.22 -12.70 -6.05
C ALA A 80 -13.27 -11.64 -5.67
N VAL A 81 -13.12 -10.41 -6.15
CA VAL A 81 -14.09 -9.32 -5.90
C VAL A 81 -15.27 -9.42 -6.86
N LEU A 82 -15.01 -9.67 -8.14
CA LEU A 82 -16.03 -9.64 -9.19
C LEU A 82 -16.87 -10.91 -9.25
N GLY A 83 -16.32 -12.05 -8.81
CA GLY A 83 -17.02 -13.33 -8.72
C GLY A 83 -17.85 -13.50 -7.45
N PHE A 84 -17.81 -12.55 -6.52
CA PHE A 84 -18.57 -12.61 -5.27
C PHE A 84 -20.04 -12.22 -5.47
N ASP A 85 -20.96 -13.08 -5.05
CA ASP A 85 -22.40 -12.79 -4.99
C ASP A 85 -22.84 -12.57 -3.53
N PRO A 86 -23.16 -11.33 -3.13
CA PRO A 86 -23.62 -11.03 -1.77
C PRO A 86 -24.86 -11.79 -1.33
N ALA A 87 -25.72 -12.23 -2.26
CA ALA A 87 -26.93 -12.97 -1.94
C ALA A 87 -26.65 -14.33 -1.29
N GLN A 88 -25.45 -14.88 -1.49
CA GLN A 88 -25.01 -16.15 -0.88
C GLN A 88 -24.82 -16.07 0.64
N LEU A 89 -24.72 -14.87 1.21
CA LEU A 89 -24.62 -14.65 2.66
C LEU A 89 -25.96 -14.42 3.36
N ALA A 90 -27.07 -14.31 2.61
CA ALA A 90 -28.38 -13.95 3.14
C ALA A 90 -29.22 -15.14 3.66
N GLY A 91 -28.58 -16.28 3.94
CA GLY A 91 -29.20 -17.50 4.47
C GLY A 91 -29.44 -17.52 5.97
#